data_AF-N1WDC1-F1
#
_entry.id   AF-N1WDC1-F1
#
_cell.length_a   1.000
_cell.length_b   1.000
_cell.length_c   1.000
_cell.angle_alpha   90.00
_cell.angle_beta   90.00
_cell.angle_gamma   90.00
#
_symmetry.space_group_name_H-M   'P 1'
#
loop_
_entity.id
_entity.type
_entity.pdbx_description
1 polymer ?
#
loop_
_entity_poly.entity_id
_entity_poly.type
_entity_poly.pdbx_seq_one_letter_code
_entity_poly.pdbx_strand_id
1 'polypeptide(L)'
;NQKLFDDINNHLRFFNYVNPTNKDHILAAQLRNDLAKKGITVASIDVLIAQIAISNNLTLASYDSDFEKIAKNSKLRTLNFEQYYIKK
;
A
#
# COMPACT_ATOMS: atom_id res chain seq x y z
N ASN A 1 12.67 -17.45 17.69
CA ASN A 1 12.72 -18.75 17.00
C ASN A 1 13.52 -18.56 15.71
N GLN A 2 14.78 -18.99 15.68
CA GLN A 2 15.76 -18.67 14.62
C GLN A 2 15.27 -19.11 13.23
N LYS A 3 14.68 -20.31 13.15
CA LYS A 3 14.22 -20.90 11.90
C LYS A 3 13.17 -20.06 11.17
N LEU A 4 12.21 -19.51 11.91
CA LEU A 4 11.17 -18.65 11.34
C LEU A 4 11.76 -17.35 10.74
N PHE A 5 12.80 -16.81 11.37
CA PHE A 5 13.47 -15.61 10.88
C PHE A 5 14.19 -15.89 9.55
N ASP A 6 14.91 -17.02 9.47
CA ASP A 6 15.63 -17.42 8.26
C ASP A 6 14.67 -17.70 7.09
N ASP A 7 13.52 -18.32 7.37
CA ASP A 7 12.47 -18.58 6.37
C ASP A 7 11.90 -17.26 5.80
N ILE A 8 11.56 -16.29 6.67
CA ILE A 8 11.06 -14.98 6.25
C ILE A 8 12.10 -14.26 5.39
N ASN A 9 13.37 -14.24 5.83
CA ASN A 9 14.44 -13.58 5.09
C ASN A 9 14.65 -14.20 3.71
N ASN A 10 14.58 -15.53 3.61
CA ASN A 10 14.69 -16.25 2.34
C ASN A 10 13.54 -15.98 1.38
N HIS A 11 12.34 -15.69 1.87
CA HIS A 11 11.22 -15.29 1.01
C HIS A 11 11.32 -13.83 0.58
N LEU A 12 11.68 -12.93 1.51
CA LEU A 12 11.71 -11.48 1.24
C LEU A 12 12.84 -11.07 0.28
N ARG A 13 13.95 -11.82 0.23
CA ARG A 13 15.10 -11.52 -0.65
C ARG A 13 14.77 -11.45 -2.14
N PHE A 14 13.65 -12.03 -2.57
CA PHE A 14 13.22 -12.03 -3.98
C PHE A 14 12.46 -10.76 -4.36
N PHE A 15 12.08 -9.93 -3.39
CA PHE A 15 11.33 -8.69 -3.63
C PHE A 15 12.27 -7.50 -3.68
N ASN A 16 11.96 -6.55 -4.57
CA ASN A 16 12.66 -5.27 -4.60
C ASN A 16 12.27 -4.44 -3.38
N TYR A 17 13.28 -3.85 -2.75
CA TYR A 17 13.07 -2.95 -1.64
C TYR A 17 12.81 -1.54 -2.14
N VAL A 18 11.64 -1.00 -1.79
CA VAL A 18 11.26 0.37 -2.14
C VAL A 18 11.36 1.21 -0.87
N ASN A 19 12.35 2.11 -0.85
CA ASN A 19 12.51 3.04 0.26
C ASN A 19 11.58 4.24 0.09
N PRO A 20 10.81 4.61 1.12
CA PRO A 20 10.09 5.87 1.11
C PRO A 20 11.07 7.04 1.10
N THR A 21 10.75 8.05 0.31
CA THR A 21 11.45 9.34 0.35
C THR A 21 10.75 10.29 1.31
N ASN A 22 11.45 11.33 1.77
CA ASN A 22 10.81 12.41 2.54
C ASN A 22 9.61 13.02 1.82
N LYS A 23 9.64 13.08 0.49
CA LYS A 23 8.54 13.56 -0.33
C LYS A 23 7.32 12.64 -0.23
N ASP A 24 7.53 11.33 -0.18
CA ASP A 24 6.43 10.37 -0.02
C ASP A 24 5.73 10.54 1.33
N HIS A 25 6.49 10.79 2.41
CA HIS A 25 5.90 11.07 3.72
C HIS A 25 5.03 12.34 3.71
N ILE A 26 5.51 13.42 3.06
CA ILE A 26 4.74 14.68 2.94
C ILE A 26 3.48 14.46 2.10
N LEU A 27 3.60 13.80 0.94
CA LEU A 27 2.48 13.53 0.06
C LEU A 27 1.46 12.58 0.70
N ALA A 28 1.91 11.61 1.49
CA ALA A 28 1.03 10.73 2.25
C ALA A 28 0.22 11.51 3.30
N ALA A 29 0.86 12.44 4.01
CA ALA A 29 0.15 13.30 4.95
C ALA A 29 -0.92 14.17 4.25
N GLN A 30 -0.59 14.70 3.06
CA GLN A 30 -1.55 15.45 2.24
C GLN A 30 -2.71 14.57 1.79
N LEU A 31 -2.43 13.38 1.27
CA LEU A 31 -3.44 12.42 0.83
C LEU A 31 -4.38 12.04 1.99
N ARG A 32 -3.84 11.80 3.19
CA ARG A 32 -4.63 11.51 4.38
C ARG A 32 -5.55 12.67 4.74
N ASN A 33 -5.06 13.90 4.71
CA ASN A 33 -5.87 15.08 5.02
C ASN A 33 -6.99 15.27 3.99
N ASP A 34 -6.72 15.01 2.71
CA ASP A 34 -7.72 15.13 1.65
C ASP A 34 -8.79 14.02 1.72
N LEU A 35 -8.42 12.82 2.16
CA LEU A 35 -9.37 11.76 2.49
C LEU A 35 -10.21 12.12 3.72
N ALA A 36 -9.58 12.64 4.78
CA ALA A 36 -10.26 13.04 6.00
C ALA A 36 -11.30 14.15 5.77
N LYS A 37 -11.00 15.13 4.90
CA LYS A 37 -11.96 16.18 4.48
C LYS A 37 -13.21 15.59 3.81
N LYS A 38 -13.11 14.40 3.21
CA LYS A 38 -14.22 13.68 2.60
C LYS A 38 -14.92 12.71 3.58
N GLY A 39 -14.56 12.75 4.86
CA GLY A 39 -15.08 11.83 5.88
C GLY A 39 -14.48 10.43 5.84
N ILE A 40 -13.37 10.23 5.11
CA ILE A 40 -12.69 8.93 4.99
C ILE A 40 -11.50 8.91 5.93
N THR A 41 -11.60 8.14 7.00
CA THR A 41 -10.52 7.94 7.97
C THR A 41 -9.78 6.64 7.63
N VAL A 42 -8.47 6.75 7.40
CA VAL A 42 -7.56 5.64 7.07
C VAL A 42 -6.27 5.77 7.89
N ALA A 43 -5.60 4.64 8.15
CA ALA A 43 -4.39 4.64 8.96
C ALA A 43 -3.22 5.31 8.23
N SER A 44 -2.33 5.97 8.99
CA SER A 44 -1.20 6.72 8.41
C SER A 44 -0.23 5.83 7.62
N ILE A 45 -0.08 4.57 8.04
CA ILE A 45 0.79 3.59 7.37
C ILE A 45 0.18 3.17 6.03
N ASP A 46 -1.13 2.92 5.98
CA ASP A 46 -1.82 2.55 4.73
C ASP A 46 -1.73 3.66 3.70
N VAL A 47 -1.89 4.91 4.13
CA VAL A 47 -1.73 6.07 3.23
C VAL A 47 -0.28 6.20 2.75
N LEU A 48 0.70 5.91 3.59
CA LEU A 48 2.10 5.91 3.19
C LEU A 48 2.38 4.81 2.14
N ILE A 49 1.91 3.58 2.38
CA ILE A 49 2.04 2.46 1.44
C ILE A 49 1.36 2.82 0.10
N ALA A 50 0.15 3.37 0.16
CA ALA A 50 -0.57 3.84 -1.02
C ALA A 50 0.21 4.93 -1.77
N GLN A 51 0.77 5.90 -1.05
CA GLN A 51 1.56 6.97 -1.66
C GLN A 51 2.83 6.45 -2.32
N ILE A 52 3.55 5.52 -1.69
CA ILE A 52 4.73 4.88 -2.28
C ILE A 52 4.34 4.16 -3.57
N ALA A 53 3.23 3.43 -3.57
CA ALA A 53 2.73 2.75 -4.77
C ALA A 53 2.38 3.74 -5.88
N ILE A 54 1.72 4.86 -5.56
CA ILE A 54 1.43 5.94 -6.52
C ILE A 54 2.72 6.54 -7.08
N SER A 55 3.67 6.93 -6.22
CA SER A 55 4.93 7.58 -6.63
C SER A 55 5.77 6.70 -7.55
N ASN A 56 5.71 5.38 -7.37
CA ASN A 56 6.46 4.40 -8.17
C ASN A 56 5.63 3.78 -9.31
N ASN A 57 4.41 4.28 -9.57
CA ASN A 57 3.48 3.73 -10.57
C ASN A 57 3.20 2.23 -10.41
N LEU A 58 3.20 1.73 -9.17
CA LEU A 58 2.95 0.33 -8.83
C LEU A 58 1.44 0.08 -8.61
N THR A 59 1.04 -1.18 -8.79
CA THR A 59 -0.30 -1.64 -8.41
C THR A 59 -0.21 -2.31 -7.05
N LEU A 60 -0.98 -1.81 -6.08
CA LEU A 60 -1.01 -2.36 -4.73
C LEU A 60 -1.97 -3.54 -4.66
N ALA A 61 -1.43 -4.73 -4.49
CA ALA A 61 -2.23 -5.93 -4.27
C ALA A 61 -2.49 -6.10 -2.77
N SER A 62 -3.76 -6.17 -2.37
CA SER A 62 -4.16 -6.29 -0.96
C SER A 62 -5.51 -7.00 -0.83
N TYR A 63 -5.76 -7.58 0.34
CA TYR A 63 -7.08 -8.07 0.75
C TYR A 63 -7.88 -7.02 1.53
N ASP A 64 -7.24 -5.88 1.88
CA ASP A 64 -7.84 -4.87 2.71
C ASP A 64 -8.67 -3.87 1.90
N SER A 65 -9.95 -3.78 2.26
CA SER A 65 -10.93 -2.87 1.66
C SER A 65 -10.60 -1.38 1.84
N ASP A 66 -9.75 -1.02 2.81
CA ASP A 66 -9.37 0.38 3.01
C ASP A 66 -8.54 0.93 1.86
N PHE A 67 -7.71 0.10 1.22
CA PHE A 67 -6.98 0.51 0.01
C PHE A 67 -7.93 0.74 -1.18
N GLU A 68 -9.06 0.03 -1.26
CA GLU A 68 -10.07 0.30 -2.28
C GLU A 68 -10.73 1.67 -2.08
N LYS A 69 -10.99 2.06 -0.82
CA LYS A 69 -11.51 3.40 -0.50
C LYS A 69 -10.50 4.50 -0.87
N ILE A 70 -9.21 4.25 -0.61
CA ILE A 70 -8.11 5.14 -1.01
C ILE A 70 -8.04 5.22 -2.55
N ALA A 71 -8.09 4.09 -3.25
CA ALA A 71 -8.05 4.03 -4.72
C ALA A 71 -9.20 4.80 -5.38
N LYS A 72 -10.42 4.67 -4.87
CA LYS A 72 -11.58 5.43 -5.37
C LYS A 72 -11.42 6.95 -5.26
N ASN A 73 -10.58 7.42 -4.36
CA ASN A 73 -10.41 8.84 -4.06
C ASN A 73 -9.03 9.39 -4.42
N SER A 74 -8.18 8.59 -5.08
CA SER A 74 -6.80 8.94 -5.40
C SER A 74 -6.37 8.33 -6.75
N LYS A 75 -5.08 8.43 -7.07
CA LYS A 75 -4.49 7.78 -8.26
C LYS A 75 -4.00 6.35 -7.98
N LEU A 76 -4.25 5.82 -6.78
CA LEU A 76 -3.80 4.48 -6.40
C LEU A 76 -4.48 3.43 -7.28
N ARG A 77 -3.67 2.53 -7.85
CA ARG A 77 -4.15 1.32 -8.53
C ARG A 77 -4.12 0.18 -7.51
N THR A 78 -5.26 -0.44 -7.27
CA THR A 78 -5.35 -1.62 -6.40
C THR A 78 -5.73 -2.87 -7.17
N LEU A 79 -5.31 -4.00 -6.63
CA LEU A 79 -5.71 -5.33 -7.07
C LEU A 79 -6.18 -6.11 -5.84
N ASN A 80 -7.46 -6.47 -5.83
CA ASN A 80 -7.99 -7.33 -4.77
C ASN A 80 -7.59 -8.78 -5.05
N PHE A 81 -6.87 -9.39 -4.11
CA PHE A 81 -6.36 -10.75 -4.30
C PHE A 81 -7.47 -11.80 -4.38
N GLU A 82 -8.61 -11.63 -3.71
CA GLU A 82 -9.74 -12.57 -3.83
C GLU A 82 -10.23 -12.62 -5.27
N GLN A 83 -10.37 -11.45 -5.90
CA GLN A 83 -10.78 -11.35 -7.31
C GLN A 83 -9.72 -11.89 -8.27
N TYR A 84 -8.43 -11.81 -7.89
CA TYR A 84 -7.34 -12.32 -8.70
C TYR A 84 -7.27 -13.85 -8.70
N TYR A 85 -7.46 -14.50 -7.55
CA TYR A 85 -7.45 -15.96 -7.44
C TYR A 85 -8.70 -16.61 -8.06
N ILE A 86 -9.86 -15.95 -8.03
CA ILE A 86 -11.09 -16.47 -8.64
C ILE A 86 -11.03 -16.43 -10.18
N LYS A 87 -10.21 -15.56 -10.76
CA LYS A 87 -10.07 -15.41 -12.23
C LYS A 87 -8.98 -16.28 -12.86
N LYS A 88 -8.28 -17.11 -12.07
CA LYS A 88 -7.21 -17.99 -12.54
C LYS A 88 -7.64 -19.44 -12.49
#